data_AF-A0A7G2CJA3-F1
#
_entry.id   AF-A0A7G2CJA3-F1
#
_cell.length_a   1.000
_cell.length_b   1.000
_cell.length_c   1.000
_cell.angle_alpha   90.00
_cell.angle_beta   90.00
_cell.angle_gamma   90.00
#
_symmetry.space_group_name_H-M   'P 1'
#
loop_
_entity.id
_entity.type
_entity.pdbx_description
1 polymer ?
#
loop_
_entity_poly.entity_id
_entity_poly.type
_entity_poly.pdbx_seq_one_letter_code
_entity_poly.pdbx_strand_id
1 'polypeptide(L)'
;MLREGGFPSSIRTCYTASFFYRDVISLSAAVPPLLMIFFFFFNSCLRFSSFSLSVYSLRLRMFGLQNIFDYADCFGKSPPIALAGVNSHARECVERHNDGSLGCKITSGDYGLRRLFVANSSDAAQLELVSWWLERQRDYPLHITVYFSGTESLNDISVWENFSQRLSKSTVEHTFELAVEGIESLPHFAVLSQWSEGINLRKCKLTTLEPLGGFEQLSELQLAYCVGTFSLDSLVACPNLTTVHVSYCSGVTGVEALDKLCHLKNVALRSCDITNVDFLKDCHMLVSVRVPGCEGLTSLSALSGLQKLTTVDAWGTNITEVDSLSACAALESVCVIGCEGLTSLSGLSGLRHLRTVEAGRTNITEVGSLSGCLALEYIGVVGCKKLTSLGGLSGLQKLKVIDATCAGITEIGSLAGCTSLETVYINYCEGLTSLSGLSGLPNLKYVDATASPVPRDEHPEGWSPHTVITFADV
;
A
#
# COMPACT_ATOMS: atom_id res chain seq x y z
N MET A 1 34.24 -69.86 44.19
CA MET A 1 34.03 -68.50 44.73
C MET A 1 32.91 -67.88 43.91
N LEU A 2 31.65 -67.97 44.35
CA LEU A 2 30.96 -67.10 45.33
C LEU A 2 30.68 -65.68 44.82
N ARG A 3 29.36 -65.39 44.67
CA ARG A 3 28.60 -64.13 44.92
C ARG A 3 29.04 -62.85 44.21
N GLU A 4 28.18 -61.95 43.76
CA GLU A 4 26.73 -61.69 43.73
C GLU A 4 26.59 -60.50 42.73
N GLY A 5 25.56 -60.28 41.92
CA GLY A 5 24.28 -60.93 41.70
C GLY A 5 23.40 -59.95 40.88
N GLY A 6 22.52 -60.51 40.03
CA GLY A 6 21.19 -59.92 39.81
C GLY A 6 20.88 -59.23 38.47
N PHE A 7 20.63 -60.04 37.45
CA PHE A 7 19.72 -59.94 36.28
C PHE A 7 19.11 -58.61 35.76
N PRO A 8 18.86 -58.52 34.43
CA PRO A 8 18.38 -57.33 33.74
C PRO A 8 16.87 -57.36 33.40
N SER A 9 16.29 -56.20 33.08
CA SER A 9 15.57 -55.89 31.82
C SER A 9 14.40 -54.90 31.96
N SER A 10 14.33 -54.00 30.97
CA SER A 10 13.20 -53.19 30.48
C SER A 10 12.82 -51.87 31.19
N ILE A 11 13.19 -50.77 30.51
CA ILE A 11 12.76 -49.37 30.64
C ILE A 11 12.86 -48.85 29.18
N ARG A 12 11.90 -48.19 28.51
CA ARG A 12 10.90 -47.21 28.94
C ARG A 12 9.77 -47.11 27.88
N THR A 13 8.53 -47.26 28.32
CA THR A 13 7.31 -46.78 27.66
C THR A 13 6.52 -46.04 28.74
N CYS A 14 6.21 -44.75 28.54
CA CYS A 14 5.47 -43.95 29.52
C CYS A 14 3.97 -44.25 29.42
N TYR A 15 3.39 -44.59 30.57
CA TYR A 15 2.02 -45.08 30.76
C TYR A 15 1.05 -43.99 31.23
N THR A 16 -0.21 -44.27 30.91
CA THR A 16 -1.49 -43.75 31.38
C THR A 16 -1.77 -43.90 32.89
N ALA A 17 -2.73 -43.09 33.36
CA ALA A 17 -3.74 -43.34 34.41
C ALA A 17 -3.47 -43.00 35.91
N SER A 18 -4.04 -41.86 36.33
CA SER A 18 -5.11 -41.62 37.34
C SER A 18 -5.05 -42.10 38.81
N PHE A 19 -5.60 -41.21 39.67
CA PHE A 19 -6.10 -41.31 41.08
C PHE A 19 -5.05 -41.10 42.21
N PHE A 20 -5.30 -40.42 43.36
CA PHE A 20 -6.51 -39.92 44.04
C PHE A 20 -6.12 -38.88 45.15
N TYR A 21 -7.01 -37.90 45.42
CA TYR A 21 -7.42 -37.33 46.74
C TYR A 21 -6.65 -36.21 47.51
N ARG A 22 -7.47 -35.17 47.79
CA ARG A 22 -7.72 -34.46 49.07
C ARG A 22 -7.06 -33.10 49.38
N ASP A 23 -7.95 -32.10 49.38
CA ASP A 23 -8.20 -31.11 50.43
C ASP A 23 -7.26 -29.90 50.67
N VAL A 24 -7.87 -28.72 50.51
CA VAL A 24 -7.98 -27.63 51.52
C VAL A 24 -7.05 -26.40 51.42
N ILE A 25 -7.70 -25.29 50.98
CA ILE A 25 -7.72 -23.93 51.55
C ILE A 25 -6.72 -22.84 51.06
N SER A 26 -7.36 -21.70 50.71
CA SER A 26 -6.99 -20.28 50.89
C SER A 26 -5.98 -19.60 49.96
N LEU A 27 -6.47 -18.60 49.21
CA LEU A 27 -6.04 -17.18 49.23
C LEU A 27 -6.86 -16.47 48.11
N SER A 28 -7.90 -15.69 48.42
CA SER A 28 -7.90 -14.28 48.83
C SER A 28 -7.34 -13.31 47.76
N ALA A 29 -8.24 -12.41 47.32
CA ALA A 29 -8.04 -11.09 46.73
C ALA A 29 -8.14 -10.92 45.19
N ALA A 30 -9.20 -10.18 44.81
CA ALA A 30 -9.35 -9.28 43.65
C ALA A 30 -9.27 -9.85 42.22
N VAL A 31 -10.44 -10.21 41.65
CA VAL A 31 -10.66 -10.27 40.20
C VAL A 31 -12.02 -9.61 39.86
N PRO A 32 -12.11 -8.63 38.90
CA PRO A 32 -13.34 -7.91 38.57
C PRO A 32 -14.37 -8.77 37.78
N PRO A 33 -15.62 -8.28 37.57
CA PRO A 33 -16.79 -9.10 37.24
C PRO A 33 -16.85 -9.50 35.76
N LEU A 34 -15.96 -10.39 35.33
CA LEU A 34 -16.05 -11.08 34.03
C LEU A 34 -16.76 -12.44 34.13
N LEU A 35 -16.96 -12.96 35.35
CA LEU A 35 -17.56 -14.29 35.55
C LEU A 35 -19.09 -14.32 35.60
N MET A 36 -19.79 -13.18 35.63
CA MET A 36 -21.25 -13.18 35.79
C MET A 36 -22.03 -13.32 34.47
N ILE A 37 -21.36 -13.12 33.32
CA ILE A 37 -21.97 -13.32 31.99
C ILE A 37 -21.89 -14.77 31.53
N PHE A 38 -20.86 -15.52 31.97
CA PHE A 38 -20.69 -16.93 31.60
C PHE A 38 -21.67 -17.89 32.31
N PHE A 39 -22.27 -17.48 33.43
CA PHE A 39 -23.18 -18.34 34.19
C PHE A 39 -24.64 -18.35 33.70
N PHE A 40 -25.02 -17.47 32.75
CA PHE A 40 -26.40 -17.41 32.26
C PHE A 40 -26.68 -18.27 31.01
N PHE A 41 -25.67 -18.90 30.40
CA PHE A 41 -25.84 -19.69 29.16
C PHE A 41 -25.69 -21.20 29.30
N PHE A 42 -25.44 -21.72 30.50
CA PHE A 42 -25.41 -23.16 30.78
C PHE A 42 -26.63 -23.62 31.59
N ASN A 43 -27.85 -23.35 31.09
CA ASN A 43 -29.03 -24.10 31.55
C ASN A 43 -30.20 -24.04 30.56
N SER A 44 -29.99 -24.50 29.32
CA SER A 44 -31.09 -24.83 28.40
C SER A 44 -30.69 -26.00 27.50
N CYS A 45 -30.17 -27.07 28.11
CA CYS A 45 -30.00 -28.38 27.47
C CYS A 45 -30.22 -29.50 28.48
N LEU A 46 -31.30 -29.45 29.26
CA LEU A 46 -31.78 -30.62 30.01
C LEU A 46 -33.31 -30.66 29.95
N ARG A 47 -33.81 -31.60 29.14
CA ARG A 47 -35.18 -32.12 29.26
C ARG A 47 -35.35 -32.66 30.68
N PHE A 48 -36.33 -32.17 31.42
CA PHE A 48 -36.90 -32.93 32.53
C PHE A 48 -38.43 -32.89 32.47
N SER A 49 -38.97 -34.07 32.18
CA SER A 49 -40.33 -34.45 32.54
C SER A 49 -40.51 -34.38 34.06
N SER A 50 -41.66 -33.87 34.47
CA SER A 50 -42.32 -34.06 35.77
C SER A 50 -41.49 -33.79 37.04
N PHE A 51 -41.75 -32.68 37.72
CA PHE A 51 -42.31 -32.65 39.09
C PHE A 51 -42.54 -31.21 39.55
N SER A 52 -43.49 -31.04 40.47
CA SER A 52 -44.20 -29.80 40.73
C SER A 52 -43.67 -28.97 41.91
N LEU A 53 -44.11 -27.70 41.89
CA LEU A 53 -44.56 -26.85 43.00
C LEU A 53 -43.61 -25.80 43.64
N SER A 54 -44.14 -24.57 43.55
CA SER A 54 -44.21 -23.48 44.55
C SER A 54 -43.08 -22.44 44.67
N VAL A 55 -43.36 -21.30 44.02
CA VAL A 55 -43.49 -19.93 44.58
C VAL A 55 -42.55 -19.55 45.74
N TYR A 56 -41.63 -18.61 45.49
CA TYR A 56 -41.53 -17.35 46.26
C TYR A 56 -40.89 -16.25 45.39
N SER A 57 -41.49 -15.07 45.41
CA SER A 57 -41.15 -13.91 44.57
C SER A 57 -39.85 -13.23 44.98
N LEU A 58 -39.10 -12.70 44.00
CA LEU A 58 -38.34 -11.46 44.20
C LEU A 58 -38.45 -10.60 42.93
N ARG A 59 -39.14 -9.45 43.06
CA ARG A 59 -39.17 -8.39 42.05
C ARG A 59 -37.75 -7.80 41.92
N LEU A 60 -37.19 -7.79 40.72
CA LEU A 60 -36.03 -6.93 40.40
C LEU A 60 -36.45 -5.90 39.35
N ARG A 61 -36.25 -4.65 39.74
CA ARG A 61 -36.63 -3.41 39.06
C ARG A 61 -35.87 -3.25 37.75
N MET A 62 -36.56 -2.64 36.78
CA MET A 62 -35.99 -2.02 35.59
C MET A 62 -34.79 -1.14 35.99
N PHE A 63 -33.60 -1.48 35.52
CA PHE A 63 -32.47 -0.57 35.44
C PHE A 63 -32.29 -0.18 33.97
N GLY A 64 -32.27 1.13 33.73
CA GLY A 64 -32.22 1.74 32.42
C GLY A 64 -30.95 1.37 31.66
N LEU A 65 -31.14 0.99 30.39
CA LEU A 65 -30.10 0.91 29.37
C LEU A 65 -29.75 2.33 28.91
N GLN A 66 -29.03 3.06 29.73
CA GLN A 66 -28.28 4.24 29.31
C GLN A 66 -26.81 3.89 29.50
N ASN A 67 -26.03 4.03 28.42
CA ASN A 67 -24.57 3.81 28.34
C ASN A 67 -24.13 2.38 27.99
N ILE A 68 -24.69 1.79 26.92
CA ILE A 68 -24.01 0.70 26.19
C ILE A 68 -22.89 1.25 25.28
N PHE A 69 -22.90 2.55 24.99
CA PHE A 69 -21.93 3.22 24.12
C PHE A 69 -20.49 3.18 24.65
N ASP A 70 -20.29 3.17 25.98
CA ASP A 70 -18.96 3.16 26.60
C ASP A 70 -18.27 1.78 26.54
N TYR A 71 -18.95 0.74 26.05
CA TYR A 71 -18.45 -0.64 25.98
C TYR A 71 -18.22 -1.14 24.56
N ALA A 72 -18.45 -0.30 23.57
CA ALA A 72 -18.26 -0.64 22.16
C ALA A 72 -16.76 -0.97 21.88
N ASP A 73 -15.83 -0.29 22.56
CA ASP A 73 -14.39 -0.49 22.43
C ASP A 73 -13.87 -1.80 23.07
N CYS A 74 -14.73 -2.58 23.73
CA CYS A 74 -14.33 -3.81 24.43
C CYS A 74 -14.22 -5.04 23.50
N PHE A 75 -14.61 -4.95 22.24
CA PHE A 75 -14.59 -6.07 21.30
C PHE A 75 -13.36 -6.01 20.38
N GLY A 76 -12.26 -6.64 20.80
CA GLY A 76 -11.08 -6.86 19.95
C GLY A 76 -11.28 -7.91 18.83
N LYS A 77 -12.47 -8.52 18.73
CA LYS A 77 -12.94 -9.45 17.68
C LYS A 77 -14.46 -9.32 17.54
N SER A 78 -15.00 -9.71 16.38
CA SER A 78 -16.44 -9.68 16.05
C SER A 78 -17.30 -10.20 17.21
N PRO A 79 -18.34 -9.45 17.66
CA PRO A 79 -19.17 -9.90 18.76
C PRO A 79 -19.92 -11.18 18.37
N PRO A 80 -20.16 -12.11 19.32
CA PRO A 80 -20.90 -13.33 19.04
C PRO A 80 -22.32 -12.99 18.60
N ILE A 81 -22.88 -13.81 17.70
CA ILE A 81 -24.28 -13.86 17.22
C ILE A 81 -25.35 -13.76 18.33
N ALA A 82 -24.96 -13.80 19.61
CA ALA A 82 -25.81 -13.61 20.79
C ALA A 82 -26.57 -12.26 20.85
N LEU A 83 -26.29 -11.29 19.98
CA LEU A 83 -27.12 -10.08 19.82
C LEU A 83 -28.43 -10.34 19.05
N ALA A 84 -28.69 -11.57 18.59
CA ALA A 84 -29.98 -11.98 18.03
C ALA A 84 -31.18 -11.84 19.00
N GLY A 85 -30.94 -11.51 20.27
CA GLY A 85 -31.97 -11.22 21.27
C GLY A 85 -32.28 -9.73 21.50
N VAL A 86 -31.52 -8.78 20.94
CA VAL A 86 -31.77 -7.34 21.18
C VAL A 86 -32.75 -6.77 20.15
N ASN A 87 -33.48 -5.71 20.49
CA ASN A 87 -34.43 -5.07 19.56
C ASN A 87 -33.70 -4.54 18.31
N SER A 88 -34.43 -4.33 17.21
CA SER A 88 -33.87 -3.95 15.91
C SER A 88 -33.01 -2.68 15.94
N HIS A 89 -33.36 -1.74 16.81
CA HIS A 89 -32.65 -0.46 16.94
C HIS A 89 -31.33 -0.61 17.72
N ALA A 90 -31.30 -1.42 18.77
CA ALA A 90 -30.08 -1.71 19.52
C ALA A 90 -29.08 -2.54 18.69
N ARG A 91 -29.57 -3.42 17.82
CA ARG A 91 -28.73 -4.12 16.83
C ARG A 91 -28.10 -3.14 15.85
N GLU A 92 -28.89 -2.26 15.25
CA GLU A 92 -28.39 -1.25 14.31
C GLU A 92 -27.30 -0.35 14.92
N CYS A 93 -27.40 -0.01 16.20
CA CYS A 93 -26.41 0.82 16.91
C CYS A 93 -25.15 0.07 17.37
N VAL A 94 -25.23 -1.23 17.69
CA VAL A 94 -24.05 -2.05 18.06
C VAL A 94 -23.33 -2.58 16.82
N GLU A 95 -24.04 -2.67 15.69
CA GLU A 95 -23.53 -3.15 14.41
C GLU A 95 -22.85 -2.06 13.57
N ARG A 96 -22.99 -0.78 13.94
CA ARG A 96 -22.29 0.38 13.35
C ARG A 96 -21.25 0.91 14.34
N HIS A 97 -19.98 0.61 14.11
CA HIS A 97 -18.83 1.22 14.77
C HIS A 97 -18.22 2.33 13.91
N ASN A 98 -17.39 3.19 14.51
CA ASN A 98 -16.70 4.26 13.80
C ASN A 98 -15.84 3.76 12.61
N ASP A 99 -15.41 2.49 12.65
CA ASP A 99 -14.63 1.85 11.58
C ASP A 99 -15.48 1.12 10.52
N GLY A 100 -16.81 1.18 10.63
CA GLY A 100 -17.75 0.48 9.77
C GLY A 100 -18.61 -0.52 10.53
N SER A 101 -19.05 -1.55 9.84
CA SER A 101 -20.10 -2.44 10.34
C SER A 101 -19.59 -3.89 10.28
N LEU A 102 -20.01 -4.79 11.18
CA LEU A 102 -19.49 -6.18 11.34
C LEU A 102 -18.87 -6.82 10.07
N GLY A 103 -17.54 -6.81 9.97
CA GLY A 103 -16.79 -7.41 8.84
C GLY A 103 -16.59 -6.52 7.60
N CYS A 104 -17.20 -5.33 7.53
CA CYS A 104 -16.91 -4.31 6.53
C CYS A 104 -16.35 -3.02 7.11
N LYS A 105 -15.30 -2.49 6.48
CA LYS A 105 -14.78 -1.15 6.79
C LYS A 105 -15.39 -0.10 5.86
N ILE A 106 -15.69 1.09 6.36
CA ILE A 106 -16.02 2.21 5.47
C ILE A 106 -14.72 2.83 5.00
N THR A 107 -14.51 2.85 3.69
CA THR A 107 -13.32 3.45 3.08
C THR A 107 -13.72 4.62 2.20
N SER A 108 -12.90 5.67 2.19
CA SER A 108 -12.98 6.77 1.23
C SER A 108 -11.81 6.65 0.26
N GLY A 109 -12.09 6.56 -1.04
CA GLY A 109 -11.08 6.54 -2.09
C GLY A 109 -11.53 7.28 -3.34
N ASP A 110 -10.81 7.10 -4.45
CA ASP A 110 -11.09 7.74 -5.75
C ASP A 110 -12.49 7.40 -6.29
N TYR A 111 -13.06 6.28 -5.83
CA TYR A 111 -14.39 5.82 -6.19
C TYR A 111 -15.47 6.15 -5.14
N GLY A 112 -15.17 7.09 -4.24
CA GLY A 112 -16.09 7.56 -3.20
C GLY A 112 -16.08 6.71 -1.93
N LEU A 113 -17.12 6.89 -1.11
CA LEU A 113 -17.33 6.11 0.11
C LEU A 113 -17.90 4.73 -0.25
N ARG A 114 -17.23 3.67 0.20
CA ARG A 114 -17.62 2.27 -0.05
C ARG A 114 -17.55 1.45 1.24
N ARG A 115 -18.32 0.36 1.30
CA ARG A 115 -18.16 -0.69 2.31
C ARG A 115 -17.20 -1.74 1.78
N LEU A 116 -16.06 -1.92 2.41
CA LEU A 116 -15.05 -2.91 2.05
C LEU A 116 -15.26 -4.20 2.84
N PHE A 117 -15.63 -5.29 2.16
CA PHE A 117 -15.68 -6.65 2.70
C PHE A 117 -14.46 -7.44 2.21
N VAL A 118 -13.70 -8.02 3.11
CA VAL A 118 -12.48 -8.78 2.77
C VAL A 118 -12.62 -10.22 3.24
N ALA A 119 -12.34 -11.17 2.35
CA ALA A 119 -12.49 -12.59 2.64
C ALA A 119 -11.48 -13.44 1.87
N ASN A 120 -11.17 -14.62 2.39
CA ASN A 120 -10.48 -15.67 1.63
C ASN A 120 -11.50 -16.50 0.87
N SER A 121 -11.07 -17.18 -0.19
CA SER A 121 -11.94 -18.06 -0.97
C SER A 121 -12.65 -19.10 -0.09
N SER A 122 -11.91 -19.64 0.90
CA SER A 122 -12.35 -20.66 1.85
C SER A 122 -13.38 -20.18 2.87
N ASP A 123 -13.58 -18.87 3.02
CA ASP A 123 -14.63 -18.28 3.86
C ASP A 123 -16.02 -18.41 3.21
N ALA A 124 -16.09 -19.04 2.04
CA ALA A 124 -17.31 -19.41 1.31
C ALA A 124 -18.44 -19.96 2.21
N ALA A 125 -18.13 -20.86 3.15
CA ALA A 125 -19.12 -21.44 4.06
C ALA A 125 -19.72 -20.42 5.05
N GLN A 126 -19.01 -19.33 5.34
CA GLN A 126 -19.44 -18.27 6.24
C GLN A 126 -20.26 -17.19 5.52
N LEU A 127 -20.26 -17.18 4.17
CA LEU A 127 -21.01 -16.19 3.38
C LEU A 127 -22.50 -16.19 3.69
N GLU A 128 -23.10 -17.34 3.99
CA GLU A 128 -24.51 -17.40 4.37
C GLU A 128 -24.82 -16.62 5.65
N LEU A 129 -23.90 -16.63 6.61
CA LEU A 129 -24.07 -15.96 7.90
C LEU A 129 -23.99 -14.44 7.74
N VAL A 130 -23.21 -13.95 6.78
CA VAL A 130 -23.01 -12.51 6.54
C VAL A 130 -23.89 -11.94 5.41
N SER A 131 -24.42 -12.77 4.52
CA SER A 131 -25.27 -12.35 3.37
C SER A 131 -26.46 -11.50 3.82
N TRP A 132 -27.18 -11.98 4.84
CA TRP A 132 -28.35 -11.27 5.38
C TRP A 132 -28.02 -9.83 5.78
N TRP A 133 -26.82 -9.64 6.32
CA TRP A 133 -26.37 -8.36 6.82
C TRP A 133 -25.89 -7.44 5.69
N LEU A 134 -25.13 -7.98 4.73
CA LEU A 134 -24.66 -7.26 3.55
C LEU A 134 -25.82 -6.70 2.70
N GLU A 135 -26.94 -7.43 2.66
CA GLU A 135 -28.14 -7.07 1.89
C GLU A 135 -28.97 -5.94 2.50
N ARG A 136 -28.91 -5.76 3.82
CA ARG A 136 -29.68 -4.74 4.55
C ARG A 136 -28.99 -3.39 4.60
N GLN A 137 -27.66 -3.38 4.72
CA GLN A 137 -26.88 -2.15 4.73
C GLN A 137 -26.77 -1.66 3.28
N ARG A 138 -27.28 -0.45 2.99
CA ARG A 138 -27.29 0.13 1.62
C ARG A 138 -26.80 1.57 1.56
N ASP A 139 -26.22 2.08 2.65
CA ASP A 139 -25.77 3.46 2.75
C ASP A 139 -24.64 3.77 1.74
N TYR A 140 -23.83 2.75 1.42
CA TYR A 140 -22.74 2.85 0.45
C TYR A 140 -22.64 1.57 -0.41
N PRO A 141 -22.11 1.69 -1.65
CA PRO A 141 -21.78 0.53 -2.49
C PRO A 141 -20.86 -0.45 -1.76
N LEU A 142 -21.08 -1.74 -1.99
CA LEU A 142 -20.26 -2.81 -1.43
C LEU A 142 -19.07 -3.09 -2.35
N HIS A 143 -17.87 -3.23 -1.80
CA HIS A 143 -16.69 -3.65 -2.52
C HIS A 143 -16.11 -4.88 -1.82
N ILE A 144 -15.96 -5.96 -2.57
CA ILE A 144 -15.59 -7.27 -2.04
C ILE A 144 -14.22 -7.66 -2.56
N THR A 145 -13.23 -7.75 -1.68
CA THR A 145 -11.92 -8.30 -2.01
C THR A 145 -11.88 -9.78 -1.64
N VAL A 146 -11.66 -10.65 -2.63
CA VAL A 146 -11.58 -12.10 -2.44
C VAL A 146 -10.17 -12.60 -2.73
N TYR A 147 -9.56 -13.27 -1.75
CA TYR A 147 -8.24 -13.88 -1.88
C TYR A 147 -8.32 -15.36 -2.27
N PHE A 148 -7.74 -15.70 -3.41
CA PHE A 148 -7.55 -17.06 -3.91
C PHE A 148 -6.07 -17.42 -3.81
N SER A 149 -5.71 -18.34 -2.91
CA SER A 149 -4.32 -18.77 -2.72
C SER A 149 -4.13 -20.23 -3.16
N GLY A 150 -3.33 -20.43 -4.20
CA GLY A 150 -3.08 -21.73 -4.80
C GLY A 150 -4.23 -22.23 -5.68
N THR A 151 -3.97 -23.25 -6.49
CA THR A 151 -4.92 -23.76 -7.48
C THR A 151 -6.19 -24.37 -6.86
N GLU A 152 -6.10 -24.96 -5.66
CA GLU A 152 -7.26 -25.55 -4.98
C GLU A 152 -8.31 -24.50 -4.57
N SER A 153 -7.88 -23.28 -4.25
CA SER A 153 -8.77 -22.17 -3.90
C SER A 153 -9.71 -21.77 -5.03
N LEU A 154 -9.33 -22.03 -6.28
CA LEU A 154 -10.13 -21.70 -7.46
C LEU A 154 -11.41 -22.55 -7.54
N ASN A 155 -11.49 -23.68 -6.82
CA ASN A 155 -12.73 -24.46 -6.72
C ASN A 155 -13.87 -23.68 -6.05
N ASP A 156 -13.54 -22.68 -5.22
CA ASP A 156 -14.51 -21.85 -4.52
C ASP A 156 -15.13 -20.77 -5.41
N ILE A 157 -14.62 -20.53 -6.63
CA ILE A 157 -15.12 -19.49 -7.55
C ILE A 157 -16.64 -19.60 -7.74
N SER A 158 -17.15 -20.81 -7.95
CA SER A 158 -18.59 -21.05 -8.12
C SER A 158 -19.44 -20.60 -6.93
N VAL A 159 -18.90 -20.66 -5.70
CA VAL A 159 -19.60 -20.18 -4.50
C VAL A 159 -19.65 -18.66 -4.49
N TRP A 160 -18.56 -18.00 -4.86
CA TRP A 160 -18.48 -16.55 -4.98
C TRP A 160 -19.35 -15.99 -6.12
N GLU A 161 -19.44 -16.71 -7.24
CA GLU A 161 -20.37 -16.39 -8.33
C GLU A 161 -21.83 -16.46 -7.88
N ASN A 162 -22.20 -17.53 -7.17
CA ASN A 162 -23.55 -17.67 -6.59
C ASN A 162 -23.84 -16.55 -5.57
N PHE A 163 -22.84 -16.16 -4.79
CA PHE A 163 -22.96 -15.07 -3.84
C PHE A 163 -23.19 -13.72 -4.52
N SER A 164 -22.41 -13.38 -5.56
CA SER A 164 -22.64 -12.18 -6.38
C SER A 164 -24.04 -12.15 -7.01
N GLN A 165 -24.52 -13.29 -7.53
CA GLN A 165 -25.89 -13.37 -8.07
C GLN A 165 -26.96 -13.11 -7.01
N ARG A 166 -26.75 -13.57 -5.77
CA ARG A 166 -27.67 -13.29 -4.66
C ARG A 166 -27.69 -11.80 -4.31
N LEU A 167 -26.52 -11.17 -4.18
CA LEU A 167 -26.42 -9.73 -3.94
C LEU A 167 -27.13 -8.93 -5.03
N SER A 168 -26.92 -9.32 -6.30
CA SER A 168 -27.60 -8.74 -7.46
C SER A 168 -29.12 -8.85 -7.34
N LYS A 169 -29.64 -10.04 -7.01
CA LYS A 169 -31.09 -10.28 -6.82
C LYS A 169 -31.65 -9.46 -5.67
N SER A 170 -30.87 -9.27 -4.60
CA SER A 170 -31.22 -8.42 -3.47
C SER A 170 -30.98 -6.94 -3.72
N THR A 171 -30.67 -6.52 -4.95
CA THR A 171 -30.44 -5.11 -5.36
C THR A 171 -29.33 -4.42 -4.57
N VAL A 172 -28.32 -5.17 -4.16
CA VAL A 172 -27.13 -4.62 -3.50
C VAL A 172 -26.17 -4.18 -4.58
N GLU A 173 -25.85 -2.89 -4.62
CA GLU A 173 -24.75 -2.39 -5.45
C GLU A 173 -23.44 -2.95 -4.92
N HIS A 174 -22.72 -3.71 -5.74
CA HIS A 174 -21.51 -4.38 -5.33
C HIS A 174 -20.50 -4.52 -6.47
N THR A 175 -19.23 -4.61 -6.10
CA THR A 175 -18.08 -4.78 -7.02
C THR A 175 -17.07 -5.75 -6.39
N PHE A 176 -16.20 -6.32 -7.22
CA PHE A 176 -15.17 -7.25 -6.78
C PHE A 176 -13.76 -6.78 -7.09
N GLU A 177 -12.84 -7.09 -6.18
CA GLU A 177 -11.41 -7.18 -6.41
C GLU A 177 -10.99 -8.64 -6.24
N LEU A 178 -10.43 -9.24 -7.29
CA LEU A 178 -9.98 -10.63 -7.29
C LEU A 178 -8.47 -10.69 -7.08
N ALA A 179 -8.04 -11.10 -5.89
CA ALA A 179 -6.63 -11.27 -5.56
C ALA A 179 -6.25 -12.75 -5.64
N VAL A 180 -5.48 -13.13 -6.65
CA VAL A 180 -5.12 -14.53 -6.94
C VAL A 180 -3.61 -14.71 -6.81
N GLU A 181 -3.17 -15.62 -5.93
CA GLU A 181 -1.76 -15.93 -5.69
C GLU A 181 -1.44 -17.40 -6.04
N GLY A 182 -0.31 -17.64 -6.72
CA GLY A 182 0.29 -18.97 -6.80
C GLY A 182 -0.47 -19.99 -7.67
N ILE A 183 -1.08 -19.54 -8.78
CA ILE A 183 -1.79 -20.41 -9.74
C ILE A 183 -0.97 -20.67 -11.00
N GLU A 184 -1.25 -21.78 -11.69
CA GLU A 184 -0.57 -22.15 -12.95
C GLU A 184 -1.36 -21.84 -14.22
N SER A 185 -2.67 -21.58 -14.10
CA SER A 185 -3.52 -21.18 -15.21
C SER A 185 -4.64 -20.29 -14.69
N LEU A 186 -4.97 -19.26 -15.45
CA LEU A 186 -6.09 -18.40 -15.11
C LEU A 186 -7.40 -19.16 -15.36
N PRO A 187 -8.33 -19.22 -14.39
CA PRO A 187 -9.64 -19.78 -14.62
C PRO A 187 -10.49 -18.79 -15.44
N HIS A 188 -11.56 -19.30 -16.04
CA HIS A 188 -12.59 -18.46 -16.63
C HIS A 188 -13.53 -17.96 -15.53
N PHE A 189 -13.76 -16.65 -15.47
CA PHE A 189 -14.68 -16.02 -14.52
C PHE A 189 -16.00 -15.70 -15.25
N ALA A 190 -17.05 -16.47 -15.00
CA ALA A 190 -18.30 -16.32 -15.75
C ALA A 190 -19.15 -15.15 -15.22
N VAL A 191 -19.46 -15.16 -13.93
CA VAL A 191 -20.27 -14.09 -13.30
C VAL A 191 -19.37 -12.98 -12.78
N LEU A 192 -18.26 -13.34 -12.13
CA LEU A 192 -17.39 -12.35 -11.48
C LEU A 192 -16.79 -11.36 -12.48
N SER A 193 -16.58 -11.74 -13.75
CA SER A 193 -16.09 -10.83 -14.80
C SER A 193 -16.96 -9.58 -15.00
N GLN A 194 -18.28 -9.68 -14.76
CA GLN A 194 -19.22 -8.57 -14.92
C GLN A 194 -19.15 -7.53 -13.79
N TRP A 195 -18.61 -7.92 -12.63
CA TRP A 195 -18.65 -7.13 -11.40
C TRP A 195 -17.26 -6.78 -10.86
N SER A 196 -16.22 -7.35 -11.45
CA SER A 196 -14.84 -7.12 -11.01
C SER A 196 -14.28 -5.83 -11.58
N GLU A 197 -13.96 -4.90 -10.69
CA GLU A 197 -13.29 -3.64 -11.01
C GLU A 197 -11.76 -3.76 -10.91
N GLY A 198 -11.27 -4.77 -10.18
CA GLY A 198 -9.84 -4.98 -9.92
C GLY A 198 -9.43 -6.44 -9.99
N ILE A 199 -8.25 -6.71 -10.57
CA ILE A 199 -7.61 -8.03 -10.57
C ILE A 199 -6.17 -7.88 -10.14
N ASN A 200 -5.77 -8.66 -9.15
CA ASN A 200 -4.40 -8.73 -8.65
C ASN A 200 -3.88 -10.15 -8.77
N LEU A 201 -2.92 -10.39 -9.65
CA LEU A 201 -2.27 -11.68 -9.86
C LEU A 201 -0.87 -11.64 -9.29
N ARG A 202 -0.57 -12.55 -8.36
CA ARG A 202 0.72 -12.59 -7.67
C ARG A 202 1.37 -13.97 -7.74
N LYS A 203 2.66 -14.03 -8.08
CA LYS A 203 3.43 -15.29 -8.14
C LYS A 203 2.75 -16.39 -8.97
N CYS A 204 2.02 -16.00 -10.02
CA CYS A 204 1.33 -16.95 -10.90
C CYS A 204 2.25 -17.39 -12.04
N LYS A 205 2.13 -18.63 -12.50
CA LYS A 205 2.84 -19.15 -13.67
C LYS A 205 1.95 -19.06 -14.91
N LEU A 206 1.79 -17.87 -15.46
CA LEU A 206 0.79 -17.57 -16.50
C LEU A 206 1.31 -17.92 -17.90
N THR A 207 0.42 -18.48 -18.73
CA THR A 207 0.65 -18.69 -20.17
C THR A 207 -0.20 -17.77 -21.04
N THR A 208 -1.26 -17.19 -20.48
CA THR A 208 -2.17 -16.28 -21.20
C THR A 208 -2.98 -15.43 -20.22
N LEU A 209 -3.46 -14.29 -20.69
CA LEU A 209 -4.43 -13.43 -20.01
C LEU A 209 -5.80 -13.43 -20.72
N GLU A 210 -6.00 -14.29 -21.73
CA GLU A 210 -7.29 -14.41 -22.45
C GLU A 210 -8.52 -14.59 -21.54
N PRO A 211 -8.47 -15.31 -20.40
CA PRO A 211 -9.62 -15.42 -19.50
C PRO A 211 -10.04 -14.10 -18.82
N LEU A 212 -9.25 -13.03 -18.97
CA LEU A 212 -9.64 -11.66 -18.60
C LEU A 212 -10.52 -11.00 -19.66
N GLY A 213 -10.68 -11.61 -20.83
CA GLY A 213 -11.62 -11.17 -21.85
C GLY A 213 -13.04 -11.15 -21.30
N GLY A 214 -13.76 -10.03 -21.48
CA GLY A 214 -15.13 -9.85 -21.02
C GLY A 214 -15.27 -9.16 -19.66
N PHE A 215 -14.18 -8.74 -19.02
CA PHE A 215 -14.27 -7.89 -17.84
C PHE A 215 -14.54 -6.42 -18.23
N GLU A 216 -15.80 -6.10 -18.53
CA GLU A 216 -16.20 -4.76 -18.98
C GLU A 216 -15.99 -3.68 -17.92
N GLN A 217 -16.06 -4.01 -16.63
CA GLN A 217 -15.88 -3.05 -15.52
C GLN A 217 -14.43 -2.96 -15.01
N LEU A 218 -13.50 -3.75 -15.56
CA LEU A 218 -12.13 -3.78 -15.06
C LEU A 218 -11.47 -2.42 -15.23
N SER A 219 -11.12 -1.82 -14.09
CA SER A 219 -10.49 -0.51 -13.99
C SER A 219 -9.02 -0.62 -13.59
N GLU A 220 -8.65 -1.72 -12.92
CA GLU A 220 -7.33 -1.94 -12.37
C GLU A 220 -6.85 -3.38 -12.59
N LEU A 221 -5.63 -3.51 -13.11
CA LEU A 221 -4.91 -4.78 -13.22
C LEU A 221 -3.54 -4.65 -12.56
N GLN A 222 -3.25 -5.56 -11.63
CA GLN A 222 -1.93 -5.71 -11.02
C GLN A 222 -1.38 -7.11 -11.29
N LEU A 223 -0.15 -7.17 -11.79
CA LEU A 223 0.62 -8.40 -12.01
C LEU A 223 1.94 -8.29 -11.23
N ALA A 224 2.21 -9.20 -10.31
CA ALA A 224 3.40 -9.15 -9.46
C ALA A 224 4.09 -10.50 -9.36
N TYR A 225 5.38 -10.57 -9.71
CA TYR A 225 6.17 -11.80 -9.67
C TYR A 225 5.58 -12.95 -10.50
N CYS A 226 4.73 -12.65 -11.49
CA CYS A 226 4.21 -13.67 -12.39
C CYS A 226 5.29 -14.11 -13.38
N VAL A 227 5.40 -15.42 -13.60
CA VAL A 227 6.37 -16.03 -14.49
C VAL A 227 5.67 -16.73 -15.65
N GLY A 228 6.39 -17.02 -16.72
CA GLY A 228 5.88 -17.73 -17.88
C GLY A 228 6.00 -16.90 -19.16
N THR A 229 5.13 -17.16 -20.12
CA THR A 229 5.08 -16.46 -21.41
C THR A 229 3.65 -16.03 -21.64
N PHE A 230 3.33 -14.79 -21.30
CA PHE A 230 1.99 -14.25 -21.49
C PHE A 230 2.09 -12.87 -22.14
N SER A 231 1.04 -12.50 -22.87
CA SER A 231 0.94 -11.22 -23.56
C SER A 231 -0.12 -10.34 -22.91
N LEU A 232 0.09 -9.02 -22.95
CA LEU A 232 -0.92 -8.03 -22.57
C LEU A 232 -1.93 -7.73 -23.70
N ASP A 233 -1.82 -8.38 -24.87
CA ASP A 233 -2.74 -8.16 -26.00
C ASP A 233 -4.21 -8.39 -25.64
N SER A 234 -4.49 -9.34 -24.75
CA SER A 234 -5.86 -9.61 -24.28
C SER A 234 -6.49 -8.45 -23.52
N LEU A 235 -5.69 -7.50 -23.01
CA LEU A 235 -6.20 -6.34 -22.27
C LEU A 235 -6.99 -5.36 -23.14
N VAL A 236 -6.84 -5.40 -24.46
CA VAL A 236 -7.67 -4.61 -25.39
C VAL A 236 -9.16 -4.93 -25.22
N ALA A 237 -9.50 -6.11 -24.70
CA ALA A 237 -10.88 -6.49 -24.37
C ALA A 237 -11.42 -5.84 -23.07
N CYS A 238 -10.60 -5.08 -22.33
CA CYS A 238 -10.96 -4.38 -21.10
C CYS A 238 -10.91 -2.85 -21.33
N PRO A 239 -11.89 -2.25 -22.02
CA PRO A 239 -11.80 -0.86 -22.49
C PRO A 239 -11.79 0.19 -21.37
N ASN A 240 -12.27 -0.15 -20.18
CA ASN A 240 -12.36 0.75 -19.03
C ASN A 240 -11.12 0.73 -18.13
N LEU A 241 -10.05 0.05 -18.55
CA LEU A 241 -8.83 -0.06 -17.76
C LEU A 241 -8.16 1.30 -17.61
N THR A 242 -8.00 1.73 -16.36
CA THR A 242 -7.38 3.02 -15.99
C THR A 242 -6.01 2.84 -15.37
N THR A 243 -5.75 1.69 -14.76
CA THR A 243 -4.51 1.40 -14.04
C THR A 243 -3.98 0.03 -14.44
N VAL A 244 -2.73 0.00 -14.91
CA VAL A 244 -1.99 -1.23 -15.22
C VAL A 244 -0.66 -1.22 -14.47
N HIS A 245 -0.50 -2.14 -13.53
CA HIS A 245 0.73 -2.34 -12.79
C HIS A 245 1.30 -3.74 -13.08
N VAL A 246 2.53 -3.80 -13.58
CA VAL A 246 3.27 -5.04 -13.84
C VAL A 246 4.60 -4.92 -13.12
N SER A 247 4.94 -5.88 -12.26
CA SER A 247 6.13 -5.83 -11.42
C SER A 247 6.83 -7.16 -11.35
N TYR A 248 8.12 -7.19 -11.71
CA TYR A 248 8.95 -8.40 -11.65
C TYR A 248 8.35 -9.59 -12.43
N CYS A 249 7.71 -9.31 -13.57
CA CYS A 249 7.14 -10.34 -14.43
C CYS A 249 8.12 -10.70 -15.55
N SER A 250 8.77 -11.87 -15.43
CA SER A 250 9.65 -12.37 -16.48
C SER A 250 8.81 -12.94 -17.64
N GLY A 251 9.08 -12.47 -18.86
CA GLY A 251 8.40 -12.95 -20.08
C GLY A 251 7.07 -12.27 -20.42
N VAL A 252 6.76 -11.10 -19.81
CA VAL A 252 5.64 -10.27 -20.27
C VAL A 252 5.95 -9.72 -21.68
N THR A 253 4.99 -9.88 -22.60
CA THR A 253 5.05 -9.39 -23.97
C THR A 253 3.79 -8.58 -24.32
N GLY A 254 3.73 -7.95 -25.49
CA GLY A 254 2.52 -7.26 -25.94
C GLY A 254 2.20 -5.96 -25.20
N VAL A 255 3.20 -5.29 -24.60
CA VAL A 255 3.02 -3.96 -23.98
C VAL A 255 2.49 -2.92 -24.96
N GLU A 256 2.70 -3.13 -26.26
CA GLU A 256 2.14 -2.31 -27.34
C GLU A 256 0.62 -2.23 -27.32
N ALA A 257 -0.06 -3.25 -26.79
CA ALA A 257 -1.53 -3.28 -26.68
C ALA A 257 -2.09 -2.20 -25.75
N LEU A 258 -1.27 -1.64 -24.85
CA LEU A 258 -1.68 -0.55 -23.97
C LEU A 258 -2.03 0.73 -24.76
N ASP A 259 -1.56 0.86 -26.01
CA ASP A 259 -1.89 2.00 -26.88
C ASP A 259 -3.39 2.09 -27.24
N LYS A 260 -4.13 0.97 -27.11
CA LYS A 260 -5.58 0.91 -27.36
C LYS A 260 -6.42 1.31 -26.15
N LEU A 261 -5.82 1.44 -24.97
CA LEU A 261 -6.53 1.74 -23.73
C LEU A 261 -6.69 3.25 -23.54
N CYS A 262 -7.70 3.82 -24.18
CA CYS A 262 -7.91 5.28 -24.23
C CYS A 262 -8.20 5.96 -22.87
N HIS A 263 -8.56 5.18 -21.83
CA HIS A 263 -8.83 5.67 -20.48
C HIS A 263 -7.67 5.46 -19.49
N LEU A 264 -6.53 4.98 -19.97
CA LEU A 264 -5.36 4.69 -19.14
C LEU A 264 -4.83 5.97 -18.47
N LYS A 265 -4.77 5.95 -17.14
CA LYS A 265 -4.29 7.04 -16.29
C LYS A 265 -2.96 6.68 -15.62
N ASN A 266 -2.80 5.44 -15.20
CA ASN A 266 -1.65 4.98 -14.44
C ASN A 266 -1.03 3.75 -15.09
N VAL A 267 0.25 3.86 -15.44
CA VAL A 267 1.04 2.74 -15.93
C VAL A 267 2.26 2.59 -15.03
N ALA A 268 2.42 1.40 -14.44
CA ALA A 268 3.63 1.05 -13.70
C ALA A 268 4.20 -0.27 -14.23
N LEU A 269 5.38 -0.22 -14.84
CA LEU A 269 6.12 -1.38 -15.36
C LEU A 269 7.45 -1.47 -14.60
N ARG A 270 7.50 -2.27 -13.54
CA ARG A 270 8.70 -2.40 -12.68
C ARG A 270 9.50 -3.62 -13.07
N SER A 271 10.77 -3.42 -13.38
CA SER A 271 11.71 -4.47 -13.76
C SER A 271 11.16 -5.33 -14.91
N CYS A 272 10.58 -4.66 -15.91
CA CYS A 272 10.09 -5.27 -17.14
C CYS A 272 11.13 -5.13 -18.25
N ASP A 273 11.10 -6.05 -19.21
CA ASP A 273 11.98 -6.04 -20.37
C ASP A 273 11.37 -5.17 -21.49
N ILE A 274 11.38 -3.85 -21.27
CA ILE A 274 10.94 -2.84 -22.26
C ILE A 274 12.13 -1.99 -22.69
N THR A 275 12.15 -1.61 -23.98
CA THR A 275 13.24 -0.79 -24.57
C THR A 275 12.83 0.63 -24.89
N ASN A 276 11.53 0.88 -25.03
CA ASN A 276 10.91 2.18 -25.29
C ASN A 276 9.52 2.22 -24.63
N VAL A 277 8.88 3.39 -24.69
CA VAL A 277 7.52 3.64 -24.20
C VAL A 277 6.60 4.19 -25.30
N ASP A 278 6.89 3.90 -26.58
CA ASP A 278 6.19 4.48 -27.74
C ASP A 278 4.69 4.14 -27.77
N PHE A 279 4.31 3.02 -27.17
CA PHE A 279 2.92 2.62 -26.96
C PHE A 279 2.11 3.57 -26.05
N LEU A 280 2.76 4.49 -25.32
CA LEU A 280 2.09 5.46 -24.46
C LEU A 280 1.82 6.82 -25.15
N LYS A 281 2.31 7.02 -26.38
CA LYS A 281 2.29 8.34 -27.05
C LYS A 281 0.89 8.94 -27.19
N ASP A 282 -0.13 8.09 -27.42
CA ASP A 282 -1.51 8.51 -27.67
C ASP A 282 -2.40 8.38 -26.41
N CYS A 283 -1.82 8.03 -25.26
CA CYS A 283 -2.53 7.86 -23.99
C CYS A 283 -2.69 9.22 -23.28
N HIS A 284 -3.46 10.14 -23.86
CA HIS A 284 -3.64 11.52 -23.42
C HIS A 284 -4.28 11.69 -22.02
N MET A 285 -4.79 10.60 -21.42
CA MET A 285 -5.35 10.57 -20.08
C MET A 285 -4.32 10.21 -18.99
N LEU A 286 -3.07 9.90 -19.38
CA LEU A 286 -2.02 9.52 -18.45
C LEU A 286 -1.74 10.63 -17.44
N VAL A 287 -1.73 10.21 -16.18
CA VAL A 287 -1.40 10.98 -14.98
C VAL A 287 -0.07 10.51 -14.43
N SER A 288 0.19 9.20 -14.43
CA SER A 288 1.40 8.61 -13.86
C SER A 288 2.00 7.56 -14.78
N VAL A 289 3.28 7.71 -15.09
CA VAL A 289 4.09 6.68 -15.78
C VAL A 289 5.27 6.32 -14.88
N ARG A 290 5.35 5.06 -14.46
CA ARG A 290 6.45 4.52 -13.66
C ARG A 290 7.04 3.33 -14.37
N VAL A 291 8.32 3.38 -14.70
CA VAL A 291 9.08 2.31 -15.37
C VAL A 291 10.35 1.91 -14.60
N PRO A 292 10.32 1.79 -13.26
CA PRO A 292 11.52 1.56 -12.45
C PRO A 292 12.20 0.23 -12.77
N GLY A 293 13.52 0.23 -12.93
CA GLY A 293 14.35 -0.95 -13.16
C GLY A 293 14.18 -1.58 -14.54
N CYS A 294 13.57 -0.87 -15.49
CA CYS A 294 13.55 -1.29 -16.90
C CYS A 294 14.89 -0.93 -17.55
N GLU A 295 15.92 -1.76 -17.32
CA GLU A 295 17.30 -1.48 -17.74
C GLU A 295 17.43 -1.32 -19.27
N GLY A 296 16.56 -1.95 -20.07
CA GLY A 296 16.55 -1.78 -21.53
C GLY A 296 16.04 -0.43 -22.03
N LEU A 297 15.36 0.35 -21.17
CA LEU A 297 14.69 1.59 -21.58
C LEU A 297 15.70 2.73 -21.76
N THR A 298 15.75 3.29 -22.97
CA THR A 298 16.74 4.32 -23.36
C THR A 298 16.14 5.68 -23.70
N SER A 299 14.83 5.77 -23.90
CA SER A 299 14.15 7.01 -24.27
C SER A 299 12.76 7.13 -23.64
N LEU A 300 12.38 8.36 -23.29
CA LEU A 300 11.03 8.75 -22.87
C LEU A 300 10.32 9.60 -23.93
N SER A 301 10.75 9.56 -25.20
CA SER A 301 10.22 10.40 -26.29
C SER A 301 8.70 10.39 -26.41
N ALA A 302 8.09 9.22 -26.17
CA ALA A 302 6.64 9.03 -26.25
C ALA A 302 5.84 9.83 -25.21
N LEU A 303 6.46 10.27 -24.12
CA LEU A 303 5.77 11.03 -23.07
C LEU A 303 5.59 12.51 -23.45
N SER A 304 6.12 12.94 -24.59
CA SER A 304 6.08 14.33 -25.00
C SER A 304 4.66 14.83 -25.21
N GLY A 305 4.34 15.96 -24.59
CA GLY A 305 3.07 16.64 -24.76
C GLY A 305 1.90 16.04 -23.98
N LEU A 306 2.12 15.04 -23.12
CA LEU A 306 1.08 14.49 -22.24
C LEU A 306 0.68 15.50 -21.14
N GLN A 307 -0.32 16.33 -21.44
CA GLN A 307 -0.71 17.49 -20.63
C GLN A 307 -1.24 17.17 -19.23
N LYS A 308 -1.65 15.93 -18.98
CA LYS A 308 -2.17 15.47 -17.67
C LYS A 308 -1.13 14.74 -16.83
N LEU A 309 0.07 14.51 -17.38
CA LEU A 309 1.11 13.75 -16.71
C LEU A 309 1.66 14.54 -15.52
N THR A 310 1.46 14.02 -14.32
CA THR A 310 1.93 14.62 -13.06
C THR A 310 3.15 13.87 -12.50
N THR A 311 3.34 12.60 -12.85
CA THR A 311 4.40 11.76 -12.29
C THR A 311 5.13 10.95 -13.36
N VAL A 312 6.45 11.06 -13.36
CA VAL A 312 7.36 10.19 -14.12
C VAL A 312 8.38 9.57 -13.17
N ASP A 313 8.46 8.25 -13.14
CA ASP A 313 9.50 7.50 -12.43
C ASP A 313 10.20 6.56 -13.40
N ALA A 314 11.46 6.83 -13.70
CA ALA A 314 12.32 6.04 -14.56
C ALA A 314 13.58 5.59 -13.80
N TRP A 315 13.48 5.37 -12.48
CA TRP A 315 14.59 4.89 -11.65
C TRP A 315 15.26 3.66 -12.26
N GLY A 316 16.60 3.64 -12.32
CA GLY A 316 17.37 2.47 -12.76
C GLY A 316 17.12 2.07 -14.22
N THR A 317 16.83 3.04 -15.08
CA THR A 317 16.75 2.86 -16.54
C THR A 317 18.02 3.39 -17.22
N ASN A 318 18.15 3.18 -18.54
CA ASN A 318 19.29 3.65 -19.33
C ASN A 318 18.95 4.90 -20.17
N ILE A 319 18.00 5.71 -19.72
CA ILE A 319 17.65 6.96 -20.42
C ILE A 319 18.82 7.94 -20.37
N THR A 320 19.07 8.63 -21.48
CA THR A 320 20.17 9.60 -21.62
C THR A 320 19.71 11.05 -21.62
N GLU A 321 18.42 11.28 -21.83
CA GLU A 321 17.79 12.60 -21.93
C GLU A 321 16.37 12.58 -21.38
N VAL A 322 15.89 13.76 -20.97
CA VAL A 322 14.53 13.98 -20.46
C VAL A 322 13.79 15.09 -21.22
N ASP A 323 14.30 15.48 -22.39
CA ASP A 323 13.81 16.64 -23.17
C ASP A 323 12.35 16.49 -23.61
N SER A 324 11.87 15.26 -23.74
CA SER A 324 10.47 14.95 -24.01
C SER A 324 9.51 15.47 -22.93
N LEU A 325 9.97 15.62 -21.68
CA LEU A 325 9.15 16.07 -20.55
C LEU A 325 8.88 17.58 -20.56
N SER A 326 9.56 18.35 -21.41
CA SER A 326 9.46 19.81 -21.46
C SER A 326 8.05 20.34 -21.76
N ALA A 327 7.23 19.55 -22.45
CA ALA A 327 5.86 19.90 -22.80
C ALA A 327 4.81 19.33 -21.82
N CYS A 328 5.22 18.64 -20.75
CA CYS A 328 4.32 18.08 -19.73
C CYS A 328 4.00 19.12 -18.66
N ALA A 329 3.16 20.11 -18.99
CA ALA A 329 2.93 21.29 -18.16
C ALA A 329 2.39 20.99 -16.74
N ALA A 330 1.72 19.86 -16.54
CA ALA A 330 1.18 19.43 -15.25
C ALA A 330 2.17 18.61 -14.39
N LEU A 331 3.41 18.41 -14.85
CA LEU A 331 4.37 17.53 -14.20
C LEU A 331 4.75 18.05 -12.80
N GLU A 332 4.57 17.21 -11.79
CA GLU A 332 4.81 17.53 -10.38
C GLU A 332 5.99 16.76 -9.79
N SER A 333 6.26 15.55 -10.27
CA SER A 333 7.31 14.68 -9.72
C SER A 333 8.06 13.93 -10.82
N VAL A 334 9.40 13.98 -10.75
CA VAL A 334 10.30 13.24 -11.66
C VAL A 334 11.34 12.49 -10.85
N CYS A 335 11.41 11.17 -11.02
CA CYS A 335 12.48 10.34 -10.52
C CYS A 335 13.25 9.70 -11.68
N VAL A 336 14.55 9.95 -11.75
CA VAL A 336 15.51 9.43 -12.72
C VAL A 336 16.78 8.93 -12.02
N ILE A 337 16.65 8.51 -10.76
CA ILE A 337 17.78 8.00 -9.98
C ILE A 337 18.42 6.82 -10.72
N GLY A 338 19.75 6.73 -10.75
CA GLY A 338 20.46 5.61 -11.37
C GLY A 338 20.42 5.58 -12.91
N CYS A 339 19.91 6.63 -13.56
CA CYS A 339 20.04 6.80 -15.00
C CYS A 339 21.46 7.28 -15.33
N GLU A 340 22.42 6.37 -15.35
CA GLU A 340 23.85 6.71 -15.46
C GLU A 340 24.19 7.45 -16.76
N GLY A 341 23.43 7.24 -17.84
CA GLY A 341 23.59 7.95 -19.11
C GLY A 341 23.09 9.39 -19.11
N LEU A 342 22.30 9.80 -18.11
CA LEU A 342 21.68 11.13 -18.05
C LEU A 342 22.71 12.19 -17.64
N THR A 343 22.90 13.20 -18.50
CA THR A 343 23.92 14.26 -18.31
C THR A 343 23.34 15.66 -18.13
N SER A 344 22.04 15.84 -18.39
CA SER A 344 21.36 17.12 -18.28
C SER A 344 19.90 16.94 -17.86
N LEU A 345 19.36 17.94 -17.17
CA LEU A 345 17.95 18.04 -16.79
C LEU A 345 17.22 19.10 -17.64
N SER A 346 17.70 19.37 -18.86
CA SER A 346 17.21 20.47 -19.71
C SER A 346 15.70 20.38 -19.98
N GLY A 347 15.19 19.17 -20.20
CA GLY A 347 13.76 18.88 -20.36
C GLY A 347 12.86 19.21 -19.18
N LEU A 348 13.40 19.54 -18.00
CA LEU A 348 12.61 19.95 -16.84
C LEU A 348 12.46 21.48 -16.74
N SER A 349 13.02 22.24 -17.67
CA SER A 349 13.06 23.68 -17.57
C SER A 349 11.69 24.33 -17.64
N GLY A 350 11.41 25.24 -16.70
CA GLY A 350 10.19 26.04 -16.70
C GLY A 350 8.91 25.28 -16.30
N LEU A 351 9.02 24.04 -15.82
CA LEU A 351 7.87 23.26 -15.33
C LEU A 351 7.38 23.83 -13.98
N ARG A 352 6.42 24.76 -14.06
CA ARG A 352 5.97 25.56 -12.90
C ARG A 352 5.23 24.78 -11.83
N HIS A 353 4.79 23.56 -12.13
CA HIS A 353 4.12 22.66 -11.19
C HIS A 353 5.06 21.62 -10.57
N LEU A 354 6.32 21.55 -11.03
CA LEU A 354 7.30 20.58 -10.56
C LEU A 354 7.68 20.85 -9.10
N ARG A 355 7.43 19.86 -8.24
CA ARG A 355 7.67 19.89 -6.79
C ARG A 355 8.85 19.01 -6.37
N THR A 356 9.04 17.89 -7.05
CA THR A 356 10.03 16.88 -6.67
C THR A 356 10.87 16.48 -7.86
N VAL A 357 12.20 16.58 -7.71
CA VAL A 357 13.18 16.05 -8.66
C VAL A 357 14.17 15.15 -7.94
N GLU A 358 14.22 13.89 -8.34
CA GLU A 358 15.16 12.89 -7.85
C GLU A 358 16.04 12.42 -9.00
N ALA A 359 17.29 12.87 -9.04
CA ALA A 359 18.27 12.60 -10.10
C ALA A 359 19.60 12.05 -9.55
N GLY A 360 19.57 11.38 -8.39
CA GLY A 360 20.76 10.77 -7.79
C GLY A 360 21.40 9.67 -8.65
N ARG A 361 22.71 9.45 -8.51
CA ARG A 361 23.51 8.47 -9.27
C ARG A 361 23.37 8.62 -10.79
N THR A 362 23.29 9.87 -11.25
CA THR A 362 23.35 10.24 -12.66
C THR A 362 24.68 10.92 -12.98
N ASN A 363 24.90 11.24 -14.24
CA ASN A 363 26.08 11.97 -14.72
C ASN A 363 25.78 13.46 -14.99
N ILE A 364 24.74 14.02 -14.38
CA ILE A 364 24.40 15.44 -14.53
C ILE A 364 25.56 16.33 -14.06
N THR A 365 25.78 17.42 -14.79
CA THR A 365 26.87 18.39 -14.53
C THR A 365 26.36 19.70 -13.95
N GLU A 366 25.09 20.02 -14.19
CA GLU A 366 24.43 21.23 -13.74
C GLU A 366 22.95 20.99 -13.46
N VAL A 367 22.36 21.86 -12.63
CA VAL A 367 20.91 21.87 -12.32
C VAL A 367 20.25 23.20 -12.73
N GLY A 368 20.93 24.00 -13.55
CA GLY A 368 20.50 25.34 -13.96
C GLY A 368 19.13 25.39 -14.66
N SER A 369 18.77 24.29 -15.33
CA SER A 369 17.47 24.13 -15.97
C SER A 369 16.29 24.26 -15.00
N LEU A 370 16.50 23.94 -13.71
CA LEU A 370 15.45 23.97 -12.67
C LEU A 370 15.12 25.38 -12.15
N SER A 371 15.84 26.42 -12.59
CA SER A 371 15.63 27.81 -12.16
C SER A 371 14.20 28.33 -12.38
N GLY A 372 13.49 27.80 -13.39
CA GLY A 372 12.09 28.14 -13.68
C GLY A 372 11.05 27.33 -12.90
N CYS A 373 11.46 26.33 -12.11
CA CYS A 373 10.57 25.42 -11.39
C CYS A 373 10.15 26.02 -10.04
N LEU A 374 9.36 27.10 -10.09
CA LEU A 374 8.99 27.90 -8.91
C LEU A 374 8.19 27.14 -7.83
N ALA A 375 7.65 25.97 -8.16
CA ALA A 375 6.97 25.08 -7.22
C ALA A 375 7.89 24.05 -6.54
N LEU A 376 9.19 24.01 -6.88
CA LEU A 376 10.09 22.96 -6.42
C LEU A 376 10.23 23.00 -4.90
N GLU A 377 9.99 21.86 -4.26
CA GLU A 377 10.04 21.67 -2.80
C GLU A 377 11.19 20.72 -2.40
N TYR A 378 11.51 19.75 -3.26
CA TYR A 378 12.54 18.74 -3.02
C TYR A 378 13.43 18.56 -4.25
N ILE A 379 14.75 18.52 -4.03
CA ILE A 379 15.73 18.07 -5.03
C ILE A 379 16.72 17.06 -4.40
N GLY A 380 16.85 15.90 -5.03
CA GLY A 380 17.82 14.87 -4.65
C GLY A 380 18.79 14.60 -5.80
N VAL A 381 20.07 14.88 -5.61
CA VAL A 381 21.19 14.65 -6.55
C VAL A 381 22.27 13.77 -5.92
N VAL A 382 21.85 12.87 -5.05
CA VAL A 382 22.71 11.94 -4.29
C VAL A 382 23.70 11.21 -5.20
N GLY A 383 24.99 11.30 -4.94
CA GLY A 383 26.01 10.57 -5.69
C GLY A 383 26.29 11.11 -7.11
N CYS A 384 25.79 12.29 -7.47
CA CYS A 384 26.13 12.94 -8.74
C CYS A 384 27.55 13.53 -8.67
N LYS A 385 28.56 12.70 -8.96
CA LYS A 385 29.98 13.07 -8.81
C LYS A 385 30.47 14.17 -9.75
N LYS A 386 29.76 14.40 -10.86
CA LYS A 386 30.10 15.45 -11.84
C LYS A 386 29.41 16.79 -11.58
N LEU A 387 28.44 16.82 -10.67
CA LEU A 387 27.73 18.03 -10.29
C LEU A 387 28.56 18.76 -9.23
N THR A 388 29.18 19.88 -9.62
CA THR A 388 30.09 20.65 -8.74
C THR A 388 29.44 21.85 -8.06
N SER A 389 28.30 22.31 -8.58
CA SER A 389 27.58 23.49 -8.09
C SER A 389 26.07 23.26 -8.19
N LEU A 390 25.31 23.87 -7.28
CA LEU A 390 23.84 23.90 -7.30
C LEU A 390 23.32 25.15 -8.03
N GLY A 391 24.08 25.66 -9.01
CA GLY A 391 23.75 26.84 -9.79
C GLY A 391 22.35 26.76 -10.41
N GLY A 392 21.58 27.85 -10.29
CA GLY A 392 20.20 27.94 -10.78
C GLY A 392 19.10 27.62 -9.77
N LEU A 393 19.43 27.12 -8.57
CA LEU A 393 18.44 26.95 -7.50
C LEU A 393 18.17 28.24 -6.69
N SER A 394 18.93 29.30 -6.93
CA SER A 394 18.87 30.55 -6.17
C SER A 394 17.48 31.17 -6.20
N GLY A 395 16.97 31.54 -5.02
CA GLY A 395 15.69 32.23 -4.91
C GLY A 395 14.44 31.36 -5.09
N LEU A 396 14.57 30.03 -5.17
CA LEU A 396 13.42 29.12 -5.17
C LEU A 396 12.73 29.13 -3.79
N GLN A 397 11.73 30.00 -3.65
CA GLN A 397 11.07 30.30 -2.37
C GLN A 397 10.28 29.13 -1.77
N LYS A 398 10.05 28.05 -2.51
CA LYS A 398 9.34 26.86 -2.02
C LYS A 398 10.26 25.68 -1.73
N LEU A 399 11.55 25.78 -2.05
CA LEU A 399 12.50 24.70 -1.87
C LEU A 399 12.72 24.47 -0.38
N LYS A 400 12.40 23.27 0.11
CA LYS A 400 12.48 22.88 1.53
C LYS A 400 13.62 21.93 1.80
N VAL A 401 13.89 21.01 0.87
CA VAL A 401 14.84 19.93 1.08
C VAL A 401 15.79 19.81 -0.12
N ILE A 402 17.08 19.75 0.18
CA ILE A 402 18.14 19.42 -0.77
C ILE A 402 18.88 18.22 -0.24
N ASP A 403 19.00 17.18 -1.08
CA ASP A 403 19.87 16.04 -0.82
C ASP A 403 20.95 15.94 -1.90
N ALA A 404 22.15 16.40 -1.56
CA ALA A 404 23.35 16.30 -2.36
C ALA A 404 24.39 15.34 -1.73
N THR A 405 23.93 14.39 -0.91
CA THR A 405 24.78 13.37 -0.28
C THR A 405 25.71 12.73 -1.31
N CYS A 406 27.01 12.63 -1.01
CA CYS A 406 28.01 12.04 -1.89
C CYS A 406 28.13 12.69 -3.29
N ALA A 407 27.59 13.89 -3.53
CA ALA A 407 27.74 14.57 -4.82
C ALA A 407 29.13 15.21 -4.96
N GLY A 408 29.48 15.67 -6.17
CA GLY A 408 30.74 16.36 -6.46
C GLY A 408 30.78 17.83 -6.03
N ILE A 409 29.85 18.26 -5.14
CA ILE A 409 29.62 19.66 -4.82
C ILE A 409 30.84 20.27 -4.15
N THR A 410 31.31 21.39 -4.70
CA THR A 410 32.41 22.19 -4.15
C THR A 410 31.92 23.53 -3.61
N GLU A 411 30.76 24.00 -4.07
CA GLU A 411 30.17 25.27 -3.69
C GLU A 411 28.65 25.20 -3.59
N ILE A 412 28.09 25.92 -2.61
CA ILE A 412 26.64 26.01 -2.36
C ILE A 412 26.15 27.47 -2.27
N GLY A 413 26.93 28.44 -2.77
CA GLY A 413 26.58 29.86 -2.76
C GLY A 413 25.26 30.17 -3.48
N SER A 414 24.88 29.32 -4.44
CA SER A 414 23.63 29.42 -5.18
C SER A 414 22.37 29.14 -4.35
N LEU A 415 22.49 28.67 -3.11
CA LEU A 415 21.35 28.45 -2.22
C LEU A 415 20.88 29.72 -1.51
N ALA A 416 21.60 30.82 -1.69
CA ALA A 416 21.21 32.13 -1.18
C ALA A 416 19.78 32.49 -1.65
N GLY A 417 18.95 32.95 -0.71
CA GLY A 417 17.58 33.37 -0.97
C GLY A 417 16.55 32.25 -1.05
N CYS A 418 16.90 30.98 -0.86
CA CYS A 418 15.94 29.88 -0.69
C CYS A 418 15.30 29.93 0.71
N THR A 419 14.45 30.93 0.97
CA THR A 419 14.01 31.27 2.33
C THR A 419 13.20 30.19 3.04
N SER A 420 12.60 29.25 2.30
CA SER A 420 11.86 28.09 2.86
C SER A 420 12.72 26.85 3.09
N LEU A 421 14.04 26.91 2.85
CA LEU A 421 14.91 25.76 3.00
C LEU A 421 14.99 25.33 4.46
N GLU A 422 14.64 24.07 4.74
CA GLU A 422 14.57 23.49 6.08
C GLU A 422 15.68 22.46 6.31
N THR A 423 16.02 21.70 5.28
CA THR A 423 16.90 20.53 5.41
C THR A 423 17.89 20.46 4.25
N VAL A 424 19.19 20.33 4.57
CA VAL A 424 20.27 20.22 3.60
C VAL A 424 21.18 19.02 3.94
N TYR A 425 21.24 18.05 3.05
CA TYR A 425 22.22 16.95 3.12
C TYR A 425 23.34 17.19 2.12
N ILE A 426 24.56 17.37 2.63
CA ILE A 426 25.80 17.62 1.87
C ILE A 426 26.95 16.80 2.48
N ASN A 427 26.61 15.69 3.14
CA ASN A 427 27.56 14.75 3.69
C ASN A 427 28.32 14.03 2.55
N TYR A 428 29.59 13.71 2.81
CA TYR A 428 30.51 13.12 1.84
C TYR A 428 30.70 13.96 0.56
N CYS A 429 30.57 15.28 0.66
CA CYS A 429 30.95 16.23 -0.40
C CYS A 429 32.42 16.64 -0.19
N GLU A 430 33.35 15.82 -0.69
CA GLU A 430 34.79 15.93 -0.41
C GLU A 430 35.43 17.25 -0.87
N GLY A 431 34.79 18.00 -1.78
CA GLY A 431 35.26 19.29 -2.26
C GLY A 431 34.63 20.50 -1.57
N LEU A 432 33.64 20.31 -0.70
CA LEU A 432 32.89 21.39 -0.07
C LEU A 432 33.59 21.88 1.19
N THR A 433 34.11 23.11 1.15
CA THR A 433 34.94 23.69 2.23
C THR A 433 34.26 24.81 3.01
N SER A 434 33.07 25.26 2.59
CA SER A 434 32.33 26.33 3.27
C SER A 434 30.81 26.16 3.17
N LEU A 435 30.12 26.56 4.24
CA LEU A 435 28.66 26.66 4.35
C LEU A 435 28.13 28.09 4.19
N SER A 436 28.96 29.05 3.80
CA SER A 436 28.57 30.47 3.64
C SER A 436 27.32 30.69 2.78
N GLY A 437 27.08 29.83 1.79
CA GLY A 437 25.86 29.85 0.94
C GLY A 437 24.54 29.59 1.69
N LEU A 438 24.60 29.11 2.93
CA LEU A 438 23.45 28.88 3.81
C LEU A 438 23.21 30.04 4.79
N SER A 439 24.02 31.10 4.76
CA SER A 439 23.88 32.26 5.65
C SER A 439 22.53 32.96 5.43
N GLY A 440 21.90 33.41 6.52
CA GLY A 440 20.66 34.20 6.45
C GLY A 440 19.41 33.45 6.01
N LEU A 441 19.42 32.10 6.02
CA LEU A 441 18.24 31.28 5.74
C LEU A 441 17.40 31.06 7.03
N PRO A 442 16.22 31.70 7.16
CA PRO A 442 15.52 31.79 8.45
C PRO A 442 14.84 30.49 8.89
N ASN A 443 14.53 29.60 7.96
CA ASN A 443 13.78 28.36 8.22
C ASN A 443 14.67 27.11 8.30
N LEU A 444 16.00 27.28 8.21
CA LEU A 444 16.93 26.16 8.21
C LEU A 444 16.93 25.44 9.57
N LYS A 445 16.61 24.15 9.58
CA LYS A 445 16.49 23.32 10.78
C LYS A 445 17.60 22.29 10.90
N TYR A 446 18.03 21.72 9.78
CA TYR A 446 18.98 20.62 9.78
C TYR A 446 19.97 20.70 8.62
N VAL A 447 21.26 20.58 8.94
CA VAL A 447 22.34 20.47 7.96
C VAL A 447 23.21 19.27 8.32
N ASP A 448 23.35 18.31 7.40
CA ASP A 448 24.31 17.23 7.51
C ASP A 448 25.52 17.51 6.61
N ALA A 449 26.65 17.84 7.23
CA ALA A 449 27.94 18.05 6.59
C ALA A 449 28.97 16.97 7.01
N THR A 450 28.49 15.81 7.46
CA THR A 450 29.32 14.67 7.87
C THR A 450 30.29 14.28 6.75
N ALA A 451 31.57 14.11 7.08
CA ALA A 451 32.61 13.70 6.13
C ALA A 451 32.81 14.66 4.93
N SER A 452 32.50 15.94 5.09
CA SER A 452 32.91 17.03 4.19
C SER A 452 34.01 17.86 4.86
N PRO A 453 34.97 18.47 4.13
CA PRO A 453 36.08 19.24 4.72
C PRO A 453 35.68 20.64 5.23
N VAL A 454 34.43 20.77 5.68
CA VAL A 454 33.87 21.99 6.27
C VAL A 454 34.41 22.16 7.70
N PRO A 455 34.94 23.33 8.08
CA PRO A 455 35.39 23.59 9.45
C PRO A 455 34.25 23.44 10.48
N ARG A 456 34.52 22.78 11.60
CA ARG A 456 33.52 22.54 12.67
C ARG A 456 33.05 23.82 13.37
N ASP A 457 33.88 24.85 13.34
CA ASP A 457 33.61 26.17 13.90
C ASP A 457 32.82 27.07 12.93
N GLU A 458 32.51 26.59 11.72
CA GLU A 458 31.69 27.34 10.78
C GLU A 458 30.24 27.41 11.25
N HIS A 459 29.86 28.60 11.68
CA HIS A 459 28.48 28.98 11.99
C HIS A 459 28.09 30.17 11.12
N PRO A 460 27.46 29.92 9.96
CA PRO A 460 27.09 31.01 9.06
C PRO A 460 26.12 31.99 9.76
N GLU A 461 26.29 33.29 9.50
CA GLU A 461 25.50 34.32 10.19
C GLU A 461 24.00 34.20 9.89
N GLY A 462 23.16 34.54 10.87
CA GLY A 462 21.71 34.60 10.71
C GLY A 462 20.97 33.27 10.82
N TRP A 463 21.63 32.22 11.32
CA TRP A 463 21.00 30.93 11.60
C TRP A 463 20.10 30.97 12.83
N SER A 464 19.04 30.14 12.82
CA SER A 464 18.20 29.95 13.98
C SER A 464 18.99 29.26 15.11
N PRO A 465 18.79 29.63 16.39
CA PRO A 465 19.42 28.92 17.51
C PRO A 465 18.98 27.45 17.60
N HIS A 466 17.98 27.02 16.82
CA HIS A 466 17.49 25.64 16.75
C HIS A 466 18.03 24.87 15.53
N THR A 467 18.86 25.48 14.68
CA THR A 467 19.46 24.77 13.54
C THR A 467 20.48 23.77 14.06
N VAL A 468 20.28 22.49 13.74
CA VAL A 468 21.20 21.40 14.08
C VAL A 468 22.15 21.17 12.93
N ILE A 469 23.46 21.22 13.20
CA ILE A 469 24.50 20.78 12.26
C ILE A 469 25.08 19.47 12.75
N THR A 470 25.11 18.48 11.87
CA THR A 470 25.87 17.26 12.09
C THR A 470 27.19 17.36 11.33
N PHE A 471 28.29 17.29 12.07
CA PHE A 471 29.62 17.01 11.55
C PHE A 471 29.99 15.59 12.00
N ALA A 472 30.81 14.88 11.23
CA ALA A 472 31.36 13.61 11.70
C ALA A 472 32.25 13.84 12.92
N ASP A 473 32.10 12.99 13.95
CA ASP A 473 33.21 12.69 14.86
C ASP A 473 34.21 11.83 14.10
N VAL A 474 35.42 12.36 13.89
CA VAL A 474 36.52 11.70 13.16
C VAL A 474 36.98 10.46 13.90
#